data_AF-A0A936J9Y3-F1
#
_entry.id   AF-A0A936J9Y3-F1
#
_cell.length_a   1.000
_cell.length_b   1.000
_cell.length_c   1.000
_cell.angle_alpha   90.00
_cell.angle_beta   90.00
_cell.angle_gamma   90.00
#
_symmetry.space_group_name_H-M   'P 1'
#
loop_
_entity.id
_entity.type
_entity.pdbx_description
1 polymer ?
#
loop_
_entity_poly.entity_id
_entity_poly.type
_entity_poly.pdbx_seq_one_letter_code
_entity_poly.pdbx_strand_id
1 'polypeptide(L)'
;MNFKSDIKSVIHSFIQAFNSESLYFQHLCEHEEYIFALINSFEIRNFRTVKFFFEIYKVVFENSSNVYKILHKDLLYFTLIISNEYRNGNFEMFANAKQLPQIVTLEEKKPLLFIESESELTEYKNILQEDKEKLKKFISEFERYTFNHYTIFDHFGTSYNFILPIYDLITKGEWNQENFENRLKELLKIKRPIISEVPNEYINQLAGFKDLNEKEFDDATDRLIEQIRDGKVNFKDFCRAFNFLIYLSKEKILKYGEEEVRDLLLKESNKIFLSTSDQHNYFDFFRFGIEIIEIKKFSSKAAEILEAKFNNFKLTLRANLAIQKLGILEENITDDNKFQTFRTIIENCDSAAIVEKISKEYTNRAFLAEFSSLFKDDYSTMNAGDFYFNEIPKLNEIKNLLLKRDWGKNDRLDIYFITQLIEQIDSSIENIKNTKSV
;
A
#
# COMPACT_ATOMS: atom_id res chain seq x y z
N MET A 1 37.40 8.12 -28.93
CA MET A 1 37.06 9.18 -27.96
C MET A 1 35.61 8.99 -27.56
N ASN A 2 35.35 8.48 -26.34
CA ASN A 2 33.98 8.24 -25.87
C ASN A 2 33.46 9.50 -25.19
N PHE A 3 32.64 10.27 -25.90
CA PHE A 3 31.94 11.43 -25.36
C PHE A 3 30.89 10.93 -24.35
N LYS A 4 31.22 10.93 -23.05
CA LYS A 4 30.23 10.76 -21.98
C LYS A 4 29.59 12.13 -21.74
N SER A 5 28.54 12.44 -22.48
CA SER A 5 27.68 13.58 -22.13
C SER A 5 27.18 13.38 -20.70
N ASP A 6 27.35 14.38 -19.85
CA ASP A 6 26.78 14.37 -18.50
C ASP A 6 25.25 14.44 -18.64
N ILE A 7 24.58 13.31 -18.49
CA ILE A 7 23.13 13.17 -18.64
C ILE A 7 22.37 14.12 -17.70
N LYS A 8 22.99 14.53 -16.58
CA LYS A 8 22.44 15.55 -15.66
C LYS A 8 22.33 16.90 -16.35
N SER A 9 23.40 17.34 -17.01
CA SER A 9 23.43 18.61 -17.76
C SER A 9 22.44 18.63 -18.92
N VAL A 10 22.23 17.47 -19.56
CA VAL A 10 21.27 17.33 -20.68
C VAL A 10 19.83 17.40 -20.19
N ILE A 11 19.51 16.71 -19.10
CA ILE A 11 18.18 16.77 -18.47
C ILE A 11 17.88 18.19 -18.02
N HIS A 12 18.82 18.85 -17.34
CA HIS A 12 18.67 20.24 -16.95
C HIS A 12 18.38 21.14 -18.16
N SER A 13 19.12 20.95 -19.27
CA SER A 13 18.91 21.71 -20.50
C SER A 13 17.54 21.46 -21.14
N PHE A 14 17.01 20.24 -21.07
CA PHE A 14 15.66 19.94 -21.53
C PHE A 14 14.59 20.60 -20.66
N ILE A 15 14.76 20.62 -19.33
CA ILE A 15 13.85 21.31 -18.41
C ILE A 15 13.84 22.82 -18.70
N GLN A 16 15.03 23.43 -18.90
CA GLN A 16 15.16 24.84 -19.24
C GLN A 16 14.45 25.25 -20.53
N ALA A 17 14.24 24.32 -21.47
CA ALA A 17 13.51 24.58 -22.71
C ALA A 17 12.03 24.94 -22.47
N PHE A 18 11.49 24.62 -21.30
CA PHE A 18 10.10 24.91 -20.92
C PHE A 18 9.96 26.14 -20.03
N ASN A 19 11.00 26.98 -19.87
CA ASN A 19 10.99 28.15 -18.97
C ASN A 19 9.83 29.15 -19.20
N SER A 20 9.28 29.21 -20.41
CA SER A 20 8.11 30.03 -20.76
C SER A 20 6.80 29.49 -20.17
N GLU A 21 6.78 28.24 -19.71
CA GLU A 21 5.61 27.52 -19.21
C GLU A 21 5.71 27.40 -17.69
N SER A 22 5.51 28.52 -16.99
CA SER A 22 5.82 28.69 -15.56
C SER A 22 5.43 27.51 -14.66
N LEU A 23 4.19 27.00 -14.75
CA LEU A 23 3.70 25.91 -13.91
C LEU A 23 4.37 24.56 -14.23
N TYR A 24 4.53 24.26 -15.52
CA TYR A 24 5.15 23.01 -15.95
C TYR A 24 6.65 23.02 -15.65
N PHE A 25 7.32 24.13 -15.93
CA PHE A 25 8.73 24.34 -15.59
C PHE A 25 8.99 24.20 -14.09
N GLN A 26 8.20 24.86 -13.24
CA GLN A 26 8.32 24.74 -11.79
C GLN A 26 8.14 23.28 -11.35
N HIS A 27 7.14 22.58 -11.88
CA HIS A 27 6.89 21.18 -11.56
C HIS A 27 8.06 20.26 -11.97
N LEU A 28 8.66 20.49 -13.14
CA LEU A 28 9.84 19.76 -13.59
C LEU A 28 11.06 20.03 -12.69
N CYS A 29 11.28 21.28 -12.27
CA CYS A 29 12.32 21.63 -11.31
C CYS A 29 12.10 20.97 -9.94
N GLU A 30 10.86 20.94 -9.43
CA GLU A 30 10.50 20.23 -8.19
C GLU A 30 10.83 18.73 -8.24
N HIS A 31 10.87 18.14 -9.44
CA HIS A 31 11.06 16.70 -9.66
C HIS A 31 12.35 16.35 -10.42
N GLU A 32 13.28 17.29 -10.63
CA GLU A 32 14.47 17.10 -11.47
C GLU A 32 15.33 15.92 -11.00
N GLU A 33 15.58 15.81 -9.69
CA GLU A 33 16.35 14.70 -9.12
C GLU A 33 15.69 13.34 -9.34
N TYR A 34 14.36 13.29 -9.22
CA TYR A 34 13.59 12.06 -9.44
C TYR A 34 13.64 11.65 -10.92
N ILE A 35 13.46 12.60 -11.84
CA ILE A 35 13.53 12.35 -13.28
C ILE A 35 14.94 11.85 -13.68
N PHE A 36 15.98 12.50 -13.16
CA PHE A 36 17.37 12.08 -13.36
C PHE A 36 17.64 10.66 -12.85
N ALA A 37 17.15 10.37 -11.65
CA ALA A 37 17.25 9.05 -11.04
C ALA A 37 16.59 7.96 -11.91
N LEU A 38 15.38 8.21 -12.43
CA LEU A 38 14.69 7.28 -13.32
C LEU A 38 15.43 7.04 -14.63
N ILE A 39 15.85 8.11 -15.32
CA ILE A 39 16.57 8.02 -16.60
C ILE A 39 17.87 7.22 -16.45
N ASN A 40 18.60 7.42 -15.36
CA ASN A 40 19.81 6.66 -15.07
C ASN A 40 19.50 5.19 -14.72
N SER A 41 18.47 4.95 -13.91
CA SER A 41 18.07 3.59 -13.52
C SER A 41 17.71 2.72 -14.72
N PHE A 42 17.04 3.30 -15.70
CA PHE A 42 16.65 2.63 -16.94
C PHE A 42 17.72 2.69 -18.02
N GLU A 43 18.87 3.30 -17.71
CA GLU A 43 19.99 3.45 -18.63
C GLU A 43 19.56 4.06 -19.98
N ILE A 44 18.62 5.03 -19.95
CA ILE A 44 18.10 5.68 -21.16
C ILE A 44 19.19 6.60 -21.73
N ARG A 45 19.92 6.10 -22.73
CA ARG A 45 21.03 6.83 -23.36
C ARG A 45 20.60 7.67 -24.56
N ASN A 46 19.37 7.49 -25.05
CA ASN A 46 18.88 8.18 -26.24
C ASN A 46 18.19 9.51 -25.86
N PHE A 47 18.84 10.63 -26.14
CA PHE A 47 18.29 11.97 -25.85
C PHE A 47 17.03 12.32 -26.63
N ARG A 48 16.77 11.68 -27.78
CA ARG A 48 15.49 11.85 -28.47
C ARG A 48 14.34 11.24 -27.67
N THR A 49 14.58 10.14 -26.97
CA THR A 49 13.61 9.53 -26.05
C THR A 49 13.35 10.41 -24.85
N VAL A 50 14.41 10.99 -24.25
CA VAL A 50 14.28 11.92 -23.12
C VAL A 50 13.48 13.17 -23.54
N LYS A 51 13.79 13.75 -24.70
CA LYS A 51 13.05 14.91 -25.23
C LYS A 51 11.57 14.56 -25.46
N PHE A 52 11.31 13.44 -26.13
CA PHE A 52 9.95 12.96 -26.39
C PHE A 52 9.16 12.74 -25.10
N PHE A 53 9.79 12.17 -24.07
CA PHE A 53 9.18 12.02 -22.74
C PHE A 53 8.72 13.37 -22.17
N PHE A 54 9.54 14.42 -22.20
CA PHE A 54 9.13 15.74 -21.71
C PHE A 54 7.97 16.32 -22.52
N GLU A 55 8.00 16.21 -23.85
CA GLU A 55 6.91 16.68 -24.70
C GLU A 55 5.57 15.98 -24.40
N ILE A 56 5.59 14.66 -24.20
CA ILE A 56 4.39 13.90 -23.81
C ILE A 56 3.96 14.24 -22.39
N TYR A 57 4.91 14.28 -21.45
CA TYR A 57 4.59 14.53 -20.05
C TYR A 57 3.97 15.91 -19.83
N LYS A 58 4.32 16.89 -20.66
CA LYS A 58 3.64 18.18 -20.69
C LYS A 58 2.13 18.04 -20.87
N VAL A 59 1.71 17.30 -21.90
CA VAL A 59 0.28 17.05 -22.18
C VAL A 59 -0.38 16.34 -21.00
N VAL A 60 0.29 15.33 -20.42
CA VAL A 60 -0.21 14.62 -19.24
C VAL A 60 -0.37 15.55 -18.04
N PHE A 61 0.62 16.41 -17.78
CA PHE A 61 0.62 17.34 -16.65
C PHE A 61 -0.43 18.43 -16.79
N GLU A 62 -0.52 19.07 -17.96
CA GLU A 62 -1.50 20.15 -18.23
C GLU A 62 -2.94 19.67 -18.08
N ASN A 63 -3.18 18.38 -18.33
CA ASN A 63 -4.47 17.74 -18.17
C ASN A 63 -4.67 17.06 -16.81
N SER A 64 -3.66 17.07 -15.94
CA SER A 64 -3.76 16.65 -14.55
C SER A 64 -4.05 17.85 -13.65
N SER A 65 -5.23 17.87 -13.03
CA SER A 65 -5.58 18.90 -12.04
C SER A 65 -4.65 18.85 -10.82
N ASN A 66 -4.41 19.99 -10.18
CA ASN A 66 -3.69 20.08 -8.90
C ASN A 66 -4.24 19.15 -7.80
N VAL A 67 -5.52 18.76 -7.90
CA VAL A 67 -6.15 17.76 -7.00
C VAL A 67 -5.44 16.40 -7.07
N TYR A 68 -4.76 16.10 -8.19
CA TYR A 68 -4.02 14.87 -8.43
C TYR A 68 -2.50 15.00 -8.20
N LYS A 69 -2.02 16.07 -7.52
CA LYS A 69 -0.58 16.30 -7.29
C LYS A 69 0.15 15.08 -6.72
N ILE A 70 -0.52 14.29 -5.86
CA ILE A 70 0.04 13.07 -5.28
C ILE A 70 0.40 11.99 -6.33
N LEU A 71 -0.26 12.00 -7.48
CA LEU A 71 -0.05 11.05 -8.57
C LEU A 71 1.05 11.49 -9.55
N HIS A 72 1.58 12.72 -9.43
CA HIS A 72 2.49 13.27 -10.45
C HIS A 72 3.77 12.46 -10.63
N LYS A 73 4.33 11.87 -9.56
CA LYS A 73 5.47 10.96 -9.66
C LYS A 73 5.13 9.68 -10.44
N ASP A 74 3.92 9.15 -10.27
CA ASP A 74 3.46 7.98 -11.03
C ASP A 74 3.26 8.32 -12.50
N LEU A 75 2.72 9.51 -12.78
CA LEU A 75 2.54 10.00 -14.13
C LEU A 75 3.90 10.21 -14.82
N LEU A 76 4.89 10.80 -14.14
CA LEU A 76 6.27 10.91 -14.62
C LEU A 76 6.84 9.54 -14.95
N TYR A 77 6.72 8.63 -13.99
CA TYR A 77 7.24 7.27 -14.06
C TYR A 77 6.66 6.49 -15.25
N PHE A 78 5.33 6.40 -15.32
CA PHE A 78 4.62 5.68 -16.37
C PHE A 78 4.90 6.28 -17.75
N THR A 79 4.84 7.62 -17.86
CA THR A 79 5.10 8.30 -19.14
C THR A 79 6.51 8.03 -19.64
N LEU A 80 7.52 8.00 -18.76
CA LEU A 80 8.91 7.73 -19.15
C LEU A 80 9.09 6.30 -19.67
N ILE A 81 8.53 5.30 -19.00
CA ILE A 81 8.64 3.89 -19.42
C ILE A 81 8.01 3.69 -20.78
N ILE A 82 6.75 4.11 -20.94
CA ILE A 82 6.04 3.93 -22.20
C ILE A 82 6.73 4.73 -23.32
N SER A 83 7.25 5.92 -23.03
CA SER A 83 8.05 6.68 -23.99
C SER A 83 9.31 5.92 -24.42
N ASN A 84 10.03 5.30 -23.47
CA ASN A 84 11.22 4.53 -23.78
C ASN A 84 10.92 3.31 -24.65
N GLU A 85 9.91 2.54 -24.27
CA GLU A 85 9.50 1.33 -24.98
C GLU A 85 9.02 1.62 -26.40
N TYR A 86 8.25 2.69 -26.58
CA TYR A 86 7.79 3.13 -27.89
C TYR A 86 8.96 3.51 -28.79
N ARG A 87 9.91 4.28 -28.24
CA ARG A 87 11.08 4.71 -29.00
C ARG A 87 12.07 3.59 -29.32
N ASN A 88 12.00 2.48 -28.58
CA ASN A 88 12.78 1.26 -28.84
C ASN A 88 12.06 0.28 -29.79
N GLY A 89 10.80 0.55 -30.17
CA GLY A 89 10.03 -0.30 -31.08
C GLY A 89 9.37 -1.52 -30.41
N ASN A 90 9.32 -1.56 -29.08
CA ASN A 90 8.90 -2.74 -28.34
C ASN A 90 7.36 -2.97 -28.35
N PHE A 91 6.57 -1.98 -28.80
CA PHE A 91 5.10 -2.09 -28.87
C PHE A 91 4.58 -2.78 -30.14
N GLU A 92 5.43 -3.13 -31.11
CA GLU A 92 4.99 -3.88 -32.31
C GLU A 92 4.32 -5.24 -31.97
N MET A 93 4.52 -5.75 -30.75
CA MET A 93 3.95 -7.01 -30.28
C MET A 93 2.48 -6.94 -29.82
N PHE A 94 1.92 -5.77 -29.51
CA PHE A 94 0.56 -5.66 -28.95
C PHE A 94 -0.24 -4.52 -29.58
N ALA A 95 -1.30 -4.87 -30.30
CA ALA A 95 -2.15 -3.91 -31.01
C ALA A 95 -3.11 -3.16 -30.07
N ASN A 96 -3.33 -3.64 -28.84
CA ASN A 96 -4.25 -3.02 -27.90
C ASN A 96 -3.82 -3.16 -26.42
N ALA A 97 -4.33 -2.24 -25.61
CA ALA A 97 -4.00 -2.15 -24.19
C ALA A 97 -4.51 -3.32 -23.32
N LYS A 98 -5.46 -4.13 -23.80
CA LYS A 98 -5.91 -5.33 -23.06
C LYS A 98 -4.84 -6.43 -23.05
N GLN A 99 -3.87 -6.35 -23.95
CA GLN A 99 -2.76 -7.30 -24.07
C GLN A 99 -1.56 -6.93 -23.18
N LEU A 100 -1.59 -5.75 -22.54
CA LEU A 100 -0.58 -5.35 -21.57
C LEU A 100 -0.98 -5.81 -20.16
N PRO A 101 -0.02 -6.25 -19.32
CA PRO A 101 -0.30 -6.59 -17.94
C PRO A 101 -0.83 -5.36 -17.20
N GLN A 102 -2.08 -5.44 -16.74
CA GLN A 102 -2.77 -4.30 -16.11
C GLN A 102 -2.21 -4.01 -14.70
N ILE A 103 -1.71 -5.05 -14.01
CA ILE A 103 -1.04 -5.00 -12.70
C ILE A 103 -0.02 -6.16 -12.68
N VAL A 104 1.23 -5.91 -12.27
CA VAL A 104 2.19 -6.98 -11.95
C VAL A 104 2.33 -7.02 -10.42
N THR A 105 1.52 -7.86 -9.78
CA THR A 105 1.69 -8.23 -8.37
C THR A 105 2.66 -9.40 -8.27
N LEU A 106 3.54 -9.37 -7.28
CA LEU A 106 4.51 -10.43 -6.96
C LEU A 106 3.86 -11.81 -6.66
N GLU A 107 2.54 -11.89 -6.55
CA GLU A 107 1.81 -13.13 -6.29
C GLU A 107 0.81 -13.42 -7.41
N GLU A 108 1.27 -14.05 -8.48
CA GLU A 108 0.43 -14.92 -9.31
C GLU A 108 1.05 -16.32 -9.39
N LYS A 109 0.61 -17.19 -8.49
CA LYS A 109 0.55 -18.63 -8.80
C LYS A 109 -0.75 -18.86 -9.58
N LYS A 110 -0.61 -19.30 -10.84
CA LYS A 110 -1.68 -19.57 -11.83
C LYS A 110 -2.71 -20.62 -11.37
N PRO A 111 -3.85 -20.73 -12.07
CA PRO A 111 -3.94 -21.81 -13.07
C PRO A 111 -4.58 -21.40 -14.43
N LEU A 112 -4.01 -21.92 -15.51
CA LEU A 112 -4.61 -21.98 -16.85
C LEU A 112 -5.61 -23.15 -16.89
N LEU A 113 -6.86 -22.92 -17.32
CA LEU A 113 -7.89 -23.95 -17.50
C LEU A 113 -8.11 -24.27 -19.00
N PHE A 114 -7.94 -25.56 -19.32
CA PHE A 114 -8.42 -26.43 -20.43
C PHE A 114 -8.54 -25.93 -21.89
N ILE A 115 -8.00 -26.74 -22.83
CA ILE A 115 -8.33 -26.76 -24.27
C ILE A 115 -8.58 -28.23 -24.69
N GLU A 116 -9.71 -28.46 -25.36
CA GLU A 116 -10.19 -29.76 -25.88
C GLU A 116 -9.70 -29.99 -27.33
N SER A 117 -9.17 -31.19 -27.59
CA SER A 117 -8.70 -31.78 -28.88
C SER A 117 -7.22 -31.59 -29.28
N GLU A 118 -6.55 -32.74 -29.50
CA GLU A 118 -5.10 -32.88 -29.75
C GLU A 118 -4.64 -32.49 -31.16
N SER A 119 -5.53 -32.47 -32.15
CA SER A 119 -5.16 -32.20 -33.55
C SER A 119 -5.05 -30.70 -33.85
N GLU A 120 -5.80 -29.84 -33.15
CA GLU A 120 -5.67 -28.37 -33.27
C GLU A 120 -4.50 -27.83 -32.42
N LEU A 121 -4.03 -28.61 -31.43
CA LEU A 121 -2.97 -28.22 -30.51
C LEU A 121 -1.59 -28.03 -31.16
N THR A 122 -1.28 -28.61 -32.31
CA THR A 122 0.12 -28.56 -32.83
C THR A 122 0.42 -27.25 -33.57
N GLU A 123 -0.53 -26.76 -34.38
CA GLU A 123 -0.41 -25.47 -35.06
C GLU A 123 -0.64 -24.30 -34.08
N TYR A 124 -1.60 -24.46 -33.15
CA TYR A 124 -1.88 -23.47 -32.10
C TYR A 124 -0.79 -23.42 -31.02
N LYS A 125 -0.12 -24.55 -30.67
CA LYS A 125 1.02 -24.55 -29.72
C LYS A 125 2.24 -23.84 -30.28
N ASN A 126 2.52 -23.93 -31.58
CA ASN A 126 3.68 -23.25 -32.17
C ASN A 126 3.46 -21.74 -32.20
N ILE A 127 2.25 -21.28 -32.56
CA ILE A 127 1.87 -19.85 -32.49
C ILE A 127 1.86 -19.36 -31.02
N LEU A 128 1.27 -20.12 -30.09
CA LEU A 128 1.30 -19.82 -28.66
C LEU A 128 2.70 -19.90 -28.03
N GLN A 129 3.62 -20.71 -28.54
CA GLN A 129 4.98 -20.81 -28.01
C GLN A 129 5.84 -19.63 -28.45
N GLU A 130 5.76 -19.22 -29.72
CA GLU A 130 6.44 -18.01 -30.18
C GLU A 130 5.90 -16.75 -29.48
N ASP A 131 4.57 -16.63 -29.34
CA ASP A 131 3.96 -15.51 -28.64
C ASP A 131 4.17 -15.58 -27.13
N LYS A 132 4.29 -16.78 -26.51
CA LYS A 132 4.68 -16.91 -25.10
C LYS A 132 6.13 -16.57 -24.84
N GLU A 133 7.06 -16.90 -25.74
CA GLU A 133 8.47 -16.53 -25.57
C GLU A 133 8.66 -15.02 -25.79
N LYS A 134 7.97 -14.42 -26.77
CA LYS A 134 7.90 -12.97 -26.96
C LYS A 134 7.26 -12.25 -25.76
N LEU A 135 6.13 -12.75 -25.27
CA LEU A 135 5.44 -12.23 -24.08
C LEU A 135 6.29 -12.43 -22.81
N LYS A 136 6.96 -13.57 -22.62
CA LYS A 136 7.89 -13.79 -21.51
C LYS A 136 9.09 -12.84 -21.59
N LYS A 137 9.64 -12.63 -22.78
CA LYS A 137 10.73 -11.67 -23.01
C LYS A 137 10.27 -10.26 -22.66
N PHE A 138 9.09 -9.85 -23.13
CA PHE A 138 8.48 -8.57 -22.81
C PHE A 138 8.17 -8.44 -21.31
N ILE A 139 7.57 -9.46 -20.67
CA ILE A 139 7.35 -9.50 -19.22
C ILE A 139 8.69 -9.36 -18.50
N SER A 140 9.74 -10.06 -18.92
CA SER A 140 11.07 -9.94 -18.31
C SER A 140 11.72 -8.57 -18.53
N GLU A 141 11.44 -7.91 -19.66
CA GLU A 141 11.90 -6.55 -19.97
C GLU A 141 11.13 -5.51 -19.15
N PHE A 142 9.80 -5.67 -19.00
CA PHE A 142 8.95 -4.82 -18.16
C PHE A 142 9.12 -5.09 -16.67
N GLU A 143 9.49 -6.30 -16.27
CA GLU A 143 9.88 -6.66 -14.91
C GLU A 143 11.09 -5.83 -14.48
N ARG A 144 12.00 -5.48 -15.40
CA ARG A 144 13.09 -4.54 -15.10
C ARG A 144 12.58 -3.15 -14.71
N TYR A 145 11.40 -2.77 -15.20
CA TYR A 145 10.71 -1.56 -14.78
C TYR A 145 9.95 -1.77 -13.47
N THR A 146 9.35 -2.92 -13.20
CA THR A 146 8.66 -3.14 -11.91
C THR A 146 9.62 -3.38 -10.73
N PHE A 147 10.84 -3.88 -10.97
CA PHE A 147 11.85 -4.24 -9.96
C PHE A 147 13.11 -3.34 -9.95
N ASN A 148 12.96 -2.01 -10.06
CA ASN A 148 14.08 -1.07 -9.91
C ASN A 148 14.09 -0.40 -8.51
N HIS A 149 15.22 0.17 -8.09
CA HIS A 149 15.38 0.78 -6.76
C HIS A 149 14.44 1.98 -6.49
N TYR A 150 13.82 2.54 -7.53
CA TYR A 150 12.85 3.64 -7.48
C TYR A 150 11.38 3.18 -7.60
N THR A 151 11.15 1.90 -7.95
CA THR A 151 9.89 1.16 -7.75
C THR A 151 9.93 0.24 -6.54
N ILE A 152 10.92 0.39 -5.65
CA ILE A 152 10.79 -0.08 -4.28
C ILE A 152 9.68 0.75 -3.63
N PHE A 153 8.44 0.33 -3.92
CA PHE A 153 7.18 0.76 -3.35
C PHE A 153 6.99 2.29 -3.35
N ASP A 154 6.01 2.78 -4.11
CA ASP A 154 5.30 3.94 -3.57
C ASP A 154 4.84 3.60 -2.13
N HIS A 155 4.65 4.61 -1.28
CA HIS A 155 4.23 4.42 0.12
C HIS A 155 2.96 3.55 0.28
N PHE A 156 2.27 3.18 -0.80
CA PHE A 156 1.01 2.43 -0.85
C PHE A 156 1.14 1.00 -1.41
N GLY A 157 2.34 0.55 -1.81
CA GLY A 157 2.55 -0.80 -2.33
C GLY A 157 2.12 -1.04 -3.76
N THR A 158 1.89 0.02 -4.51
CA THR A 158 1.57 -0.12 -5.93
C THR A 158 2.89 -0.05 -6.71
N SER A 159 3.23 -1.13 -7.40
CA SER A 159 4.49 -1.26 -8.14
C SER A 159 4.42 -0.58 -9.51
N TYR A 160 3.24 -0.56 -10.15
CA TYR A 160 3.02 -0.01 -11.49
C TYR A 160 1.52 0.11 -11.78
N ASN A 161 1.06 1.28 -12.24
CA ASN A 161 -0.32 1.48 -12.68
C ASN A 161 -0.36 1.75 -14.18
N PHE A 162 -1.02 0.88 -14.93
CA PHE A 162 -1.26 1.16 -16.35
C PHE A 162 -2.29 2.27 -16.53
N ILE A 163 -1.94 3.27 -17.35
CA ILE A 163 -2.77 4.45 -17.65
C ILE A 163 -3.02 4.50 -19.16
N LEU A 164 -4.13 3.87 -19.57
CA LEU A 164 -4.51 3.72 -20.98
C LEU A 164 -4.45 5.04 -21.79
N PRO A 165 -4.98 6.18 -21.31
CA PRO A 165 -4.92 7.42 -22.08
C PRO A 165 -3.49 7.92 -22.37
N ILE A 166 -2.54 7.70 -21.46
CA ILE A 166 -1.13 8.04 -21.70
C ILE A 166 -0.51 7.07 -22.72
N TYR A 167 -0.88 5.80 -22.65
CA TYR A 167 -0.45 4.80 -23.64
C TYR A 167 -0.97 5.13 -25.05
N ASP A 168 -2.25 5.44 -25.20
CA ASP A 168 -2.85 5.82 -26.49
C ASP A 168 -2.23 7.11 -27.03
N LEU A 169 -1.91 8.08 -26.16
CA LEU A 169 -1.22 9.30 -26.55
C LEU A 169 0.17 9.01 -27.13
N ILE A 170 0.94 8.13 -26.50
CA ILE A 170 2.30 7.79 -26.96
C ILE A 170 2.28 6.95 -28.23
N THR A 171 1.39 5.95 -28.30
CA THR A 171 1.40 4.96 -29.38
C THR A 171 0.61 5.38 -30.62
N LYS A 172 -0.49 6.11 -30.43
CA LYS A 172 -1.42 6.52 -31.50
C LYS A 172 -1.50 8.03 -31.69
N GLY A 173 -1.01 8.83 -30.74
CA GLY A 173 -1.22 10.28 -30.74
C GLY A 173 -2.63 10.70 -30.33
N GLU A 174 -3.40 9.81 -29.70
CA GLU A 174 -4.80 10.05 -29.32
C GLU A 174 -4.92 10.35 -27.82
N TRP A 175 -5.66 11.40 -27.44
CA TRP A 175 -5.90 11.77 -26.04
C TRP A 175 -7.39 11.73 -25.71
N ASN A 176 -7.77 11.00 -24.66
CA ASN A 176 -9.13 10.98 -24.12
C ASN A 176 -9.13 11.52 -22.68
N GLN A 177 -9.54 12.78 -22.54
CA GLN A 177 -9.55 13.49 -21.26
C GLN A 177 -10.49 12.85 -20.22
N GLU A 178 -11.69 12.44 -20.64
CA GLU A 178 -12.68 11.87 -19.72
C GLU A 178 -12.17 10.55 -19.11
N ASN A 179 -11.61 9.67 -19.94
CA ASN A 179 -11.00 8.42 -19.48
C ASN A 179 -9.79 8.68 -18.59
N PHE A 180 -9.00 9.71 -18.87
CA PHE A 180 -7.85 10.08 -18.05
C PHE A 180 -8.29 10.54 -16.66
N GLU A 181 -9.26 11.45 -16.58
CA GLU A 181 -9.80 11.92 -15.30
C GLU A 181 -10.44 10.80 -14.48
N ASN A 182 -11.22 9.93 -15.13
CA ASN A 182 -11.82 8.76 -14.45
C ASN A 182 -10.73 7.86 -13.88
N ARG A 183 -9.67 7.59 -14.66
CA ARG A 183 -8.53 6.80 -14.19
C ARG A 183 -7.80 7.48 -13.03
N LEU A 184 -7.57 8.80 -13.09
CA LEU A 184 -6.95 9.53 -11.97
C LEU A 184 -7.81 9.50 -10.70
N LYS A 185 -9.14 9.60 -10.82
CA LYS A 185 -10.07 9.46 -9.68
C LYS A 185 -9.97 8.07 -9.05
N GLU A 186 -9.92 7.02 -9.85
CA GLU A 186 -9.71 5.64 -9.36
C GLU A 186 -8.37 5.51 -8.64
N LEU A 187 -7.28 5.98 -9.26
CA LEU A 187 -5.95 5.93 -8.67
C LEU A 187 -5.87 6.72 -7.36
N LEU A 188 -6.56 7.85 -7.26
CA LEU A 188 -6.63 8.66 -6.04
C LEU A 188 -7.41 7.95 -4.92
N LYS A 189 -8.44 7.15 -5.23
CA LYS A 189 -9.13 6.33 -4.22
C LYS A 189 -8.18 5.28 -3.60
N ILE A 190 -7.22 4.80 -4.37
CA ILE A 190 -6.20 3.83 -3.96
C ILE A 190 -5.06 4.54 -3.21
N LYS A 191 -4.58 5.68 -3.72
CA LYS A 191 -3.51 6.50 -3.14
C LYS A 191 -4.07 7.63 -2.28
N ARG A 192 -4.30 7.35 -0.99
CA ARG A 192 -4.69 8.40 -0.03
C ARG A 192 -3.57 9.42 0.18
N PRO A 193 -3.88 10.70 0.48
CA PRO A 193 -2.87 11.72 0.74
C PRO A 193 -1.87 11.27 1.80
N ILE A 194 -0.58 11.37 1.48
CA ILE A 194 0.51 11.26 2.46
C ILE A 194 0.28 12.40 3.46
N ILE A 195 -0.14 12.07 4.67
CA ILE A 195 -0.06 13.00 5.79
C ILE A 195 1.44 13.20 6.00
N SER A 196 1.96 14.37 5.63
CA SER A 196 3.36 14.71 5.87
C SER A 196 3.61 14.67 7.37
N GLU A 197 4.27 13.62 7.85
CA GLU A 197 4.75 13.60 9.23
C GLU A 197 5.77 14.73 9.38
N VAL A 198 5.56 15.59 10.37
CA VAL A 198 6.60 16.49 10.86
C VAL A 198 7.57 15.59 11.62
N PRO A 199 8.80 15.36 11.12
CA PRO A 199 9.72 14.46 11.80
C PRO A 199 10.10 15.02 13.16
N ASN A 200 10.33 14.15 14.15
CA ASN A 200 10.74 14.57 15.47
C ASN A 200 12.08 15.32 15.42
N GLU A 201 12.05 16.60 15.78
CA GLU A 201 13.21 17.49 15.69
C GLU A 201 14.40 17.00 16.54
N TYR A 202 14.14 16.44 17.72
CA TYR A 202 15.18 15.98 18.64
C TYR A 202 15.86 14.71 18.16
N ILE A 203 15.12 13.80 17.52
CA ILE A 203 15.71 12.62 16.88
C ILE A 203 16.65 13.04 15.75
N ASN A 204 16.24 14.02 14.94
CA ASN A 204 17.07 14.53 13.85
C ASN A 204 18.32 15.26 14.37
N GLN A 205 18.20 16.05 15.44
CA GLN A 205 19.34 16.68 16.10
C GLN A 205 20.33 15.64 16.64
N LEU A 206 19.84 14.60 17.32
CA LEU A 206 20.70 13.53 17.84
C LEU A 206 21.35 12.69 16.73
N ALA A 207 20.71 12.53 15.57
CA ALA A 207 21.34 11.92 14.41
C ALA A 207 22.57 12.71 13.92
N GLY A 208 22.56 14.04 14.12
CA GLY A 208 23.66 14.97 13.82
C GLY A 208 24.53 15.33 15.03
N PHE A 209 24.61 14.49 16.07
CA PHE A 209 25.28 14.85 17.34
C PHE A 209 26.72 15.36 17.21
N LYS A 210 27.42 15.04 16.11
CA LYS A 210 28.78 15.52 15.84
C LYS A 210 28.87 17.04 15.66
N ASP A 211 27.77 17.67 15.26
CA ASP A 211 27.69 19.11 15.00
C ASP A 211 27.15 19.89 16.21
N LEU A 212 26.78 19.19 17.29
CA LEU A 212 26.22 19.78 18.51
C LEU A 212 27.32 20.01 19.55
N ASN A 213 27.19 21.08 20.33
CA ASN A 213 27.94 21.20 21.58
C ASN A 213 27.30 20.38 22.71
N GLU A 214 28.03 20.16 23.81
CA GLU A 214 27.60 19.31 24.93
C GLU A 214 26.25 19.73 25.52
N LYS A 215 26.02 21.05 25.66
CA LYS A 215 24.77 21.58 26.19
C LYS A 215 23.59 21.32 25.23
N GLU A 216 23.79 21.56 23.94
CA GLU A 216 22.77 21.29 22.91
C GLU A 216 22.42 19.81 22.84
N PHE A 217 23.43 18.94 22.96
CA PHE A 217 23.25 17.49 22.98
C PHE A 217 22.48 17.02 24.22
N ASP A 218 22.82 17.53 25.41
CA ASP A 218 22.12 17.22 26.66
C ASP A 218 20.67 17.71 26.64
N ASP A 219 20.45 18.94 26.17
CA ASP A 219 19.10 19.53 26.05
C ASP A 219 18.25 18.71 25.06
N ALA A 220 18.79 18.32 23.89
CA ALA A 220 18.08 17.50 22.91
C ALA A 220 17.75 16.09 23.46
N THR A 221 18.69 15.49 24.19
CA THR A 221 18.50 14.21 24.86
C THR A 221 17.38 14.27 25.88
N ASP A 222 17.40 15.27 26.77
CA ASP A 222 16.40 15.43 27.84
C ASP A 222 15.00 15.65 27.27
N ARG A 223 14.89 16.48 26.23
CA ARG A 223 13.64 16.73 25.52
C ARG A 223 13.09 15.47 24.86
N LEU A 224 13.94 14.67 24.23
CA LEU A 224 13.50 13.41 23.63
C LEU A 224 13.02 12.43 24.70
N ILE A 225 13.74 12.29 25.82
CA ILE A 225 13.34 11.42 26.93
C ILE A 225 12.03 11.89 27.56
N GLU A 226 11.83 13.20 27.73
CA GLU A 226 10.58 13.80 28.20
C GLU A 226 9.41 13.42 27.27
N GLN A 227 9.58 13.58 25.95
CA GLN A 227 8.56 13.18 24.98
C GLN A 227 8.24 11.68 25.01
N ILE A 228 9.24 10.82 25.20
CA ILE A 228 9.06 9.38 25.35
C ILE A 228 8.22 9.08 26.59
N ARG A 229 8.56 9.67 27.73
CA ARG A 229 7.85 9.47 29.01
C ARG A 229 6.40 9.95 28.97
N ASP A 230 6.17 11.04 28.26
CA ASP A 230 4.85 11.64 28.02
C ASP A 230 4.02 10.85 27.01
N GLY A 231 4.60 9.86 26.33
CA GLY A 231 3.92 9.10 25.28
C GLY A 231 3.57 9.97 24.06
N LYS A 232 4.39 10.99 23.75
CA LYS A 232 4.23 11.88 22.58
C LYS A 232 4.97 11.37 21.34
N VAL A 233 5.78 10.32 21.50
CA VAL A 233 6.55 9.71 20.41
C VAL A 233 5.76 8.54 19.83
N ASN A 234 5.56 8.57 18.51
CA ASN A 234 4.90 7.48 17.79
C ASN A 234 5.80 6.23 17.74
N PHE A 235 5.27 5.11 17.27
CA PHE A 235 6.00 3.83 17.28
C PHE A 235 7.32 3.88 16.50
N LYS A 236 7.32 4.51 15.32
CA LYS A 236 8.51 4.62 14.46
C LYS A 236 9.60 5.45 15.12
N ASP A 237 9.26 6.65 15.57
CA ASP A 237 10.20 7.54 16.23
C ASP A 237 10.67 6.96 17.56
N PHE A 238 9.85 6.14 18.25
CA PHE A 238 10.27 5.45 19.47
C PHE A 238 11.39 4.45 19.17
N CYS A 239 11.22 3.57 18.18
CA CYS A 239 12.24 2.59 17.80
C CYS A 239 13.54 3.28 17.36
N ARG A 240 13.44 4.34 16.56
CA ARG A 240 14.60 5.14 16.12
C ARG A 240 15.30 5.84 17.29
N ALA A 241 14.53 6.48 18.16
CA ALA A 241 15.05 7.14 19.36
C ALA A 241 15.85 6.16 20.21
N PHE A 242 15.31 4.98 20.49
CA PHE A 242 16.01 3.99 21.31
C PHE A 242 17.25 3.41 20.64
N ASN A 243 17.27 3.24 19.32
CA ASN A 243 18.49 2.85 18.63
C ASN A 243 19.61 3.90 18.79
N PHE A 244 19.27 5.19 18.73
CA PHE A 244 20.23 6.25 19.04
C PHE A 244 20.67 6.24 20.51
N LEU A 245 19.72 6.16 21.45
CA LEU A 245 20.04 6.17 22.88
C LEU A 245 20.88 4.96 23.29
N ILE A 246 20.61 3.79 22.74
CA ILE A 246 21.41 2.58 22.94
C ILE A 246 22.83 2.75 22.38
N TYR A 247 22.96 3.28 21.17
CA TYR A 247 24.27 3.53 20.57
C TYR A 247 25.08 4.54 21.40
N LEU A 248 24.49 5.69 21.70
CA LEU A 248 25.17 6.78 22.42
C LEU A 248 25.53 6.40 23.88
N SER A 249 24.76 5.51 24.52
CA SER A 249 25.07 5.02 25.87
C SER A 249 26.20 4.00 25.86
N LYS A 250 26.24 3.08 24.87
CA LYS A 250 27.37 2.16 24.66
C LYS A 250 28.68 2.89 24.40
N GLU A 251 28.63 3.97 23.63
CA GLU A 251 29.78 4.84 23.36
C GLU A 251 30.13 5.79 24.53
N LYS A 252 29.35 5.76 25.63
CA LYS A 252 29.52 6.62 26.81
C LYS A 252 29.48 8.12 26.49
N ILE A 253 28.72 8.49 25.46
CA ILE A 253 28.47 9.88 25.05
C ILE A 253 27.27 10.42 25.82
N LEU A 254 26.28 9.57 26.11
CA LEU A 254 25.13 9.93 26.94
C LEU A 254 25.52 10.05 28.41
N LYS A 255 24.91 11.04 29.09
CA LYS A 255 24.93 11.12 30.56
C LYS A 255 24.22 9.95 31.24
N TYR A 256 23.33 9.27 30.52
CA TYR A 256 22.61 8.08 30.98
C TYR A 256 23.40 6.81 30.65
N GLY A 257 23.58 5.94 31.65
CA GLY A 257 24.21 4.64 31.47
C GLY A 257 23.33 3.64 30.72
N GLU A 258 23.94 2.55 30.23
CA GLU A 258 23.22 1.50 29.50
C GLU A 258 22.04 0.92 30.29
N GLU A 259 22.18 0.69 31.60
CA GLU A 259 21.09 0.17 32.42
C GLU A 259 19.93 1.18 32.56
N GLU A 260 20.22 2.47 32.66
CA GLU A 260 19.18 3.51 32.74
C GLU A 260 18.40 3.62 31.44
N VAL A 261 19.09 3.50 30.29
CA VAL A 261 18.45 3.45 28.97
C VAL A 261 17.62 2.17 28.82
N ARG A 262 18.10 1.03 29.34
CA ARG A 262 17.37 -0.25 29.31
C ARG A 262 16.09 -0.18 30.14
N ASP A 263 16.16 0.39 31.34
CA ASP A 263 15.01 0.57 32.22
C ASP A 263 13.99 1.54 31.62
N LEU A 264 14.46 2.64 31.02
CA LEU A 264 13.59 3.58 30.30
C LEU A 264 12.88 2.88 29.15
N LEU A 265 13.60 2.13 28.30
CA LEU A 265 13.03 1.36 27.20
C LEU A 265 11.93 0.42 27.69
N LEU A 266 12.23 -0.40 28.70
CA LEU A 266 11.29 -1.39 29.20
C LEU A 266 10.03 -0.76 29.79
N LYS A 267 10.20 0.31 30.58
CA LYS A 267 9.10 1.00 31.26
C LYS A 267 8.18 1.71 30.26
N GLU A 268 8.77 2.38 29.27
CA GLU A 268 8.03 3.26 28.36
C GLU A 268 7.49 2.52 27.12
N SER A 269 7.95 1.29 26.84
CA SER A 269 7.45 0.44 25.74
C SER A 269 5.92 0.25 25.73
N ASN A 270 5.28 0.31 26.90
CA ASN A 270 3.83 0.15 27.02
C ASN A 270 3.03 1.41 26.64
N LYS A 271 3.65 2.59 26.70
CA LYS A 271 2.98 3.88 26.46
C LYS A 271 2.93 4.30 24.99
N ILE A 272 3.64 3.58 24.14
CA ILE A 272 3.70 3.87 22.71
C ILE A 272 2.34 3.67 22.08
N PHE A 273 1.99 4.64 21.24
CA PHE A 273 0.85 4.58 20.33
C PHE A 273 1.36 4.51 18.89
N LEU A 274 0.54 3.92 18.02
CA LEU A 274 0.74 4.02 16.58
C LEU A 274 -0.09 5.18 16.09
N SER A 275 0.57 6.13 15.44
CA SER A 275 -0.10 7.27 14.83
C SER A 275 -0.94 6.80 13.64
N THR A 276 -1.93 7.61 13.24
CA THR A 276 -2.67 7.37 12.00
C THR A 276 -1.77 7.42 10.77
N SER A 277 -0.63 8.10 10.80
CA SER A 277 0.37 8.06 9.73
C SER A 277 1.18 6.75 9.72
N ASP A 278 1.47 6.15 10.88
CA ASP A 278 2.03 4.78 10.98
C ASP A 278 1.09 3.72 10.38
N GLN A 279 -0.23 3.97 10.40
CA GLN A 279 -1.23 3.09 9.77
C GLN A 279 -1.10 3.06 8.24
N HIS A 280 -0.52 4.10 7.63
CA HIS A 280 -0.52 4.29 6.18
C HIS A 280 0.81 3.83 5.54
N ASN A 281 1.86 3.59 6.33
CA ASN A 281 3.17 3.13 5.86
C ASN A 281 3.33 1.60 5.96
N TYR A 282 2.51 0.86 5.21
CA TYR A 282 2.58 -0.61 5.13
C TYR A 282 3.93 -1.16 4.60
N PHE A 283 4.80 -0.31 4.05
CA PHE A 283 6.09 -0.72 3.46
C PHE A 283 7.32 -0.42 4.31
N ASP A 284 7.22 0.38 5.37
CA ASP A 284 8.29 0.47 6.37
C ASP A 284 8.38 -0.82 7.23
N PHE A 285 7.50 -1.81 7.00
CA PHE A 285 7.46 -3.13 7.63
C PHE A 285 8.78 -3.91 7.55
N PHE A 286 9.56 -3.76 6.48
CA PHE A 286 10.89 -4.36 6.38
C PHE A 286 11.96 -3.61 7.18
N ARG A 287 11.78 -2.29 7.39
CA ARG A 287 12.71 -1.46 8.17
C ARG A 287 12.49 -1.61 9.67
N PHE A 288 11.25 -1.78 10.13
CA PHE A 288 10.96 -2.00 11.56
C PHE A 288 11.56 -3.28 12.12
N GLY A 289 11.63 -4.35 11.31
CA GLY A 289 12.33 -5.57 11.71
C GLY A 289 13.80 -5.32 12.03
N ILE A 290 14.46 -4.43 11.28
CA ILE A 290 15.87 -4.06 11.50
C ILE A 290 16.01 -3.22 12.77
N GLU A 291 15.12 -2.25 12.98
CA GLU A 291 15.17 -1.37 14.16
C GLU A 291 14.88 -2.13 15.47
N ILE A 292 14.02 -3.15 15.44
CA ILE A 292 13.74 -4.00 16.60
C ILE A 292 14.88 -4.99 16.89
N ILE A 293 15.69 -5.38 15.90
CA ILE A 293 16.82 -6.32 16.12
C ILE A 293 17.83 -5.75 17.13
N GLU A 294 18.21 -4.48 17.02
CA GLU A 294 19.14 -3.86 17.96
C GLU A 294 18.52 -3.70 19.36
N ILE A 295 17.23 -3.32 19.41
CA ILE A 295 16.45 -3.30 20.66
C ILE A 295 16.41 -4.68 21.30
N LYS A 296 16.22 -5.75 20.52
CA LYS A 296 16.16 -7.14 21.01
C LYS A 296 17.47 -7.62 21.59
N LYS A 297 18.60 -7.21 21.01
CA LYS A 297 19.94 -7.46 21.58
C LYS A 297 20.13 -6.74 22.92
N PHE A 298 19.48 -5.59 23.11
CA PHE A 298 19.63 -4.74 24.30
C PHE A 298 18.63 -5.09 25.42
N SER A 299 17.40 -5.45 25.06
CA SER A 299 16.31 -5.88 25.95
C SER A 299 15.30 -6.74 25.19
N SER A 300 15.39 -8.06 25.35
CA SER A 300 14.46 -9.02 24.72
C SER A 300 13.02 -8.77 25.15
N LYS A 301 12.80 -8.47 26.42
CA LYS A 301 11.46 -8.23 26.99
C LYS A 301 10.80 -6.98 26.41
N ALA A 302 11.56 -5.91 26.20
CA ALA A 302 11.02 -4.73 25.53
C ALA A 302 10.69 -5.02 24.06
N ALA A 303 11.57 -5.75 23.36
CA ALA A 303 11.31 -6.17 21.98
C ALA A 303 10.03 -7.01 21.85
N GLU A 304 9.77 -7.95 22.77
CA GLU A 304 8.52 -8.73 22.81
C GLU A 304 7.27 -7.85 22.94
N ILE A 305 7.31 -6.82 23.80
CA ILE A 305 6.20 -5.86 23.96
C ILE A 305 5.96 -5.09 22.67
N LEU A 306 7.04 -4.60 22.03
CA LEU A 306 6.97 -3.85 20.78
C LEU A 306 6.47 -4.72 19.62
N GLU A 307 7.00 -5.94 19.48
CA GLU A 307 6.56 -6.94 18.49
C GLU A 307 5.08 -7.27 18.67
N ALA A 308 4.60 -7.47 19.90
CA ALA A 308 3.19 -7.76 20.19
C ALA A 308 2.27 -6.58 19.82
N LYS A 309 2.63 -5.34 20.21
CA LYS A 309 1.89 -4.12 19.84
C LYS A 309 1.82 -3.95 18.33
N PHE A 310 2.96 -4.15 17.64
CA PHE A 310 3.07 -4.04 16.20
C PHE A 310 2.22 -5.10 15.48
N ASN A 311 2.27 -6.35 15.92
CA ASN A 311 1.49 -7.44 15.34
C ASN A 311 -0.02 -7.21 15.54
N ASN A 312 -0.45 -6.82 16.74
CA ASN A 312 -1.86 -6.53 17.00
C ASN A 312 -2.37 -5.42 16.07
N PHE A 313 -1.59 -4.35 15.92
CA PHE A 313 -1.90 -3.27 15.00
C PHE A 313 -1.98 -3.70 13.53
N LYS A 314 -1.03 -4.51 13.05
CA LYS A 314 -1.04 -5.06 11.69
C LYS A 314 -2.35 -5.79 11.41
N LEU A 315 -2.84 -6.56 12.39
CA LEU A 315 -4.10 -7.28 12.30
C LEU A 315 -5.29 -6.31 12.27
N THR A 316 -5.33 -5.32 13.17
CA THR A 316 -6.37 -4.28 13.18
C THR A 316 -6.41 -3.48 11.88
N LEU A 317 -5.26 -3.11 11.32
CA LEU A 317 -5.17 -2.37 10.06
C LEU A 317 -5.69 -3.19 8.87
N ARG A 318 -5.28 -4.45 8.77
CA ARG A 318 -5.77 -5.37 7.73
C ARG A 318 -7.28 -5.52 7.81
N ALA A 319 -7.81 -5.64 9.02
CA ALA A 319 -9.23 -5.78 9.25
C ALA A 319 -10.01 -4.49 8.94
N ASN A 320 -9.45 -3.30 9.24
CA ASN A 320 -10.01 -2.00 8.84
C ASN A 320 -10.00 -1.77 7.33
N LEU A 321 -8.92 -2.17 6.64
CA LEU A 321 -8.83 -2.11 5.17
C LEU A 321 -9.79 -3.09 4.51
N ALA A 322 -9.92 -4.31 5.05
CA ALA A 322 -10.90 -5.31 4.64
C ALA A 322 -12.34 -4.77 4.77
N ILE A 323 -12.66 -4.18 5.92
CA ILE A 323 -13.93 -3.49 6.19
C ILE A 323 -14.20 -2.36 5.18
N GLN A 324 -13.18 -1.59 4.81
CA GLN A 324 -13.32 -0.52 3.82
C GLN A 324 -13.51 -1.07 2.40
N LYS A 325 -12.84 -2.17 2.05
CA LYS A 325 -12.98 -2.85 0.76
C LYS A 325 -14.35 -3.50 0.57
N LEU A 326 -14.99 -3.98 1.65
CA LEU A 326 -16.37 -4.46 1.60
C LEU A 326 -17.37 -3.37 1.16
N GLY A 327 -17.10 -2.09 1.44
CA GLY A 327 -17.94 -0.98 0.96
C GLY A 327 -17.79 -0.67 -0.54
N ILE A 328 -16.80 -1.26 -1.21
CA ILE A 328 -16.44 -1.01 -2.63
C ILE A 328 -16.77 -2.25 -3.49
N LEU A 329 -17.61 -3.16 -2.99
CA LEU A 329 -17.98 -4.44 -3.60
C LEU A 329 -18.79 -4.33 -4.92
N GLU A 330 -18.86 -3.17 -5.57
CA GLU A 330 -19.67 -3.03 -6.79
C GLU A 330 -19.04 -3.63 -8.05
N GLU A 331 -17.71 -3.83 -8.19
CA GLU A 331 -17.20 -4.26 -9.51
C GLU A 331 -16.04 -5.28 -9.63
N ASN A 332 -15.14 -5.56 -8.68
CA ASN A 332 -13.91 -6.34 -9.03
C ASN A 332 -13.24 -7.18 -7.93
N ILE A 333 -13.99 -7.78 -6.98
CA ILE A 333 -13.39 -8.74 -6.02
C ILE A 333 -13.81 -10.15 -6.44
N THR A 334 -12.85 -11.00 -6.82
CA THR A 334 -13.06 -12.44 -7.02
C THR A 334 -13.56 -13.09 -5.73
N ASP A 335 -14.46 -14.08 -5.83
CA ASP A 335 -15.10 -14.68 -4.65
C ASP A 335 -14.09 -15.21 -3.62
N ASP A 336 -12.97 -15.81 -4.06
CA ASP A 336 -11.89 -16.29 -3.17
C ASP A 336 -11.28 -15.20 -2.27
N ASN A 337 -11.17 -13.96 -2.77
CA ASN A 337 -10.65 -12.84 -1.99
C ASN A 337 -11.67 -12.34 -0.96
N LYS A 338 -12.97 -12.53 -1.20
CA LYS A 338 -14.03 -12.12 -0.27
C LYS A 338 -14.04 -13.01 0.97
N PHE A 339 -13.88 -14.32 0.80
CA PHE A 339 -13.80 -15.27 1.93
C PHE A 339 -12.61 -14.99 2.84
N GLN A 340 -11.40 -14.86 2.28
CA GLN A 340 -10.21 -14.55 3.08
C GLN A 340 -10.33 -13.20 3.81
N THR A 341 -10.96 -12.22 3.14
CA THR A 341 -11.24 -10.91 3.73
C THR A 341 -12.23 -11.04 4.90
N PHE A 342 -13.31 -11.78 4.73
CA PHE A 342 -14.30 -12.05 5.77
C PHE A 342 -13.67 -12.76 6.99
N ARG A 343 -12.91 -13.84 6.75
CA ARG A 343 -12.15 -14.55 7.80
C ARG A 343 -11.23 -13.62 8.56
N THR A 344 -10.50 -12.77 7.84
CA THR A 344 -9.61 -11.76 8.45
C THR A 344 -10.39 -10.81 9.36
N ILE A 345 -11.61 -10.41 8.97
CA ILE A 345 -12.47 -9.55 9.79
C ILE A 345 -12.93 -10.29 11.04
N ILE A 346 -13.46 -11.51 10.91
CA ILE A 346 -13.97 -12.27 12.05
C ILE A 346 -12.85 -12.66 13.01
N GLU A 347 -11.64 -12.94 12.54
CA GLU A 347 -10.53 -13.30 13.42
C GLU A 347 -9.98 -12.07 14.15
N ASN A 348 -9.91 -10.91 13.49
CA ASN A 348 -9.07 -9.80 13.94
C ASN A 348 -9.79 -8.52 14.39
N CYS A 349 -11.08 -8.33 14.04
CA CYS A 349 -11.85 -7.18 14.55
C CYS A 349 -12.55 -7.51 15.86
N ASP A 350 -12.71 -6.57 16.78
CA ASP A 350 -13.63 -6.76 17.91
C ASP A 350 -15.10 -6.71 17.43
N SER A 351 -15.99 -7.30 18.21
CA SER A 351 -17.44 -7.34 17.89
C SER A 351 -18.01 -5.93 17.76
N ALA A 352 -17.50 -4.99 18.56
CA ALA A 352 -17.94 -3.59 18.57
C ALA A 352 -17.60 -2.86 17.26
N ALA A 353 -16.37 -2.96 16.73
CA ALA A 353 -16.00 -2.28 15.48
C ALA A 353 -16.74 -2.84 14.27
N ILE A 354 -16.98 -4.16 14.22
CA ILE A 354 -17.80 -4.78 13.16
C ILE A 354 -19.19 -4.14 13.15
N VAL A 355 -19.83 -4.05 14.33
CA VAL A 355 -21.18 -3.50 14.46
C VAL A 355 -21.21 -2.00 14.20
N GLU A 356 -20.17 -1.26 14.60
CA GLU A 356 -20.03 0.16 14.25
C GLU A 356 -19.97 0.37 12.74
N LYS A 357 -19.22 -0.46 12.00
CA LYS A 357 -19.19 -0.38 10.54
C LYS A 357 -20.55 -0.67 9.92
N ILE A 358 -21.20 -1.77 10.31
CA ILE A 358 -22.55 -2.13 9.82
C ILE A 358 -23.50 -0.94 10.01
N SER A 359 -23.35 -0.21 11.11
CA SER A 359 -24.21 0.91 11.43
C SER A 359 -23.86 2.21 10.71
N LYS A 360 -22.66 2.32 10.12
CA LYS A 360 -22.33 3.42 9.20
C LYS A 360 -22.87 3.14 7.79
N GLU A 361 -22.94 1.87 7.41
CA GLU A 361 -23.35 1.42 6.07
C GLU A 361 -24.77 0.84 6.02
N TYR A 362 -25.59 1.04 7.06
CA TYR A 362 -26.87 0.33 7.19
C TYR A 362 -27.89 0.64 6.08
N THR A 363 -27.74 1.78 5.40
CA THR A 363 -28.56 2.15 4.23
C THR A 363 -28.06 1.52 2.92
N ASN A 364 -26.86 0.93 2.92
CA ASN A 364 -26.29 0.25 1.77
C ASN A 364 -26.75 -1.22 1.75
N ARG A 365 -27.87 -1.46 1.06
CA ARG A 365 -28.51 -2.78 1.00
C ARG A 365 -27.66 -3.85 0.30
N ALA A 366 -26.91 -3.47 -0.73
CA ALA A 366 -25.99 -4.38 -1.42
C ALA A 366 -24.88 -4.86 -0.48
N PHE A 367 -24.30 -3.94 0.30
CA PHE A 367 -23.35 -4.28 1.35
C PHE A 367 -23.94 -5.23 2.40
N LEU A 368 -25.15 -4.96 2.92
CA LEU A 368 -25.77 -5.83 3.92
C LEU A 368 -26.09 -7.23 3.37
N ALA A 369 -26.57 -7.31 2.13
CA ALA A 369 -26.86 -8.58 1.46
C ALA A 369 -25.59 -9.42 1.27
N GLU A 370 -24.52 -8.81 0.76
CA GLU A 370 -23.23 -9.49 0.56
C GLU A 370 -22.57 -9.86 1.89
N PHE A 371 -22.65 -8.98 2.90
CA PHE A 371 -22.10 -9.30 4.21
C PHE A 371 -22.85 -10.47 4.87
N SER A 372 -24.17 -10.57 4.65
CA SER A 372 -24.97 -11.71 5.07
C SER A 372 -24.59 -13.01 4.32
N SER A 373 -24.40 -12.96 3.00
CA SER A 373 -23.97 -14.16 2.25
C SER A 373 -22.63 -14.70 2.71
N LEU A 374 -21.68 -13.85 3.12
CA LEU A 374 -20.40 -14.30 3.68
C LEU A 374 -20.55 -15.13 4.96
N PHE A 375 -21.47 -14.77 5.87
CA PHE A 375 -21.79 -15.61 7.04
C PHE A 375 -22.40 -16.95 6.63
N LYS A 376 -23.27 -16.93 5.62
CA LYS A 376 -23.88 -18.15 5.12
C LYS A 376 -22.81 -19.08 4.56
N ASP A 377 -21.99 -18.57 3.66
CA ASP A 377 -21.08 -19.38 2.87
C ASP A 377 -19.93 -19.92 3.73
N ASP A 378 -19.33 -19.09 4.60
CA ASP A 378 -18.20 -19.48 5.45
C ASP A 378 -18.57 -20.51 6.53
N TYR A 379 -19.79 -20.42 7.07
CA TYR A 379 -20.26 -21.27 8.15
C TYR A 379 -21.25 -22.37 7.71
N SER A 380 -21.48 -22.56 6.40
CA SER A 380 -22.44 -23.57 5.88
C SER A 380 -21.90 -25.00 5.86
N THR A 381 -20.60 -25.21 6.02
CA THR A 381 -19.99 -26.53 5.81
C THR A 381 -20.44 -27.55 6.86
N MET A 382 -20.50 -28.82 6.46
CA MET A 382 -20.93 -29.94 7.33
C MET A 382 -20.02 -30.20 8.53
N ASN A 383 -18.83 -29.61 8.53
CA ASN A 383 -17.82 -29.72 9.58
C ASN A 383 -17.52 -28.36 10.24
N ALA A 384 -18.35 -27.33 10.03
CA ALA A 384 -18.12 -25.98 10.55
C ALA A 384 -17.86 -25.97 12.06
N GLY A 385 -18.50 -26.85 12.82
CA GLY A 385 -18.31 -27.00 14.26
C GLY A 385 -16.92 -27.46 14.69
N ASP A 386 -16.19 -28.19 13.85
CA ASP A 386 -14.83 -28.63 14.19
C ASP A 386 -13.81 -27.50 14.01
N PHE A 387 -14.08 -26.54 13.12
CA PHE A 387 -13.17 -25.44 12.80
C PHE A 387 -13.51 -24.14 13.53
N TYR A 388 -14.80 -23.84 13.72
CA TYR A 388 -15.26 -22.50 14.10
C TYR A 388 -15.97 -22.44 15.45
N PHE A 389 -15.96 -23.50 16.25
CA PHE A 389 -16.64 -23.51 17.56
C PHE A 389 -16.20 -22.37 18.48
N ASN A 390 -14.91 -21.99 18.42
CA ASN A 390 -14.34 -20.94 19.24
C ASN A 390 -14.83 -19.53 18.85
N GLU A 391 -15.48 -19.38 17.69
CA GLU A 391 -16.01 -18.10 17.20
C GLU A 391 -17.42 -17.81 17.72
N ILE A 392 -18.13 -18.82 18.24
CA ILE A 392 -19.50 -18.70 18.76
C ILE A 392 -19.66 -17.53 19.76
N PRO A 393 -18.76 -17.31 20.75
CA PRO A 393 -18.90 -16.18 21.67
C PRO A 393 -18.91 -14.82 20.96
N LYS A 394 -18.03 -14.67 19.96
CA LYS A 394 -17.89 -13.45 19.16
C LYS A 394 -19.10 -13.21 18.28
N LEU A 395 -19.57 -14.25 17.59
CA LEU A 395 -20.78 -14.19 16.77
C LEU A 395 -22.02 -13.81 17.61
N ASN A 396 -22.15 -14.38 18.81
CA ASN A 396 -23.22 -14.01 19.74
C ASN A 396 -23.11 -12.55 20.20
N GLU A 397 -21.91 -12.06 20.44
CA GLU A 397 -21.69 -10.66 20.83
C GLU A 397 -22.07 -9.70 19.70
N ILE A 398 -21.65 -9.97 18.45
CA ILE A 398 -22.07 -9.22 17.25
C ILE A 398 -23.60 -9.20 17.15
N LYS A 399 -24.25 -10.37 17.22
CA LYS A 399 -25.72 -10.50 17.19
C LYS A 399 -26.39 -9.64 18.25
N ASN A 400 -25.92 -9.73 19.50
CA ASN A 400 -26.49 -9.02 20.63
C ASN A 400 -26.32 -7.50 20.51
N LEU A 401 -25.18 -7.04 20.00
CA LEU A 401 -24.93 -5.62 19.76
C LEU A 401 -25.81 -5.06 18.63
N LEU A 402 -26.05 -5.84 17.57
CA LEU A 402 -26.99 -5.47 16.50
C LEU A 402 -28.43 -5.36 17.00
N LEU A 403 -28.88 -6.32 17.83
CA LEU A 403 -30.23 -6.34 18.42
C LEU A 403 -30.49 -5.17 19.38
N LYS A 404 -29.47 -4.74 20.13
CA LYS A 404 -29.57 -3.64 21.10
C LYS A 404 -29.54 -2.25 20.47
N ARG A 405 -29.19 -2.14 19.19
CA ARG A 405 -29.03 -0.86 18.52
C ARG A 405 -30.40 -0.30 18.10
N ASP A 406 -30.60 0.99 18.32
CA ASP A 406 -31.83 1.66 17.89
C ASP A 406 -31.76 1.98 16.40
N TRP A 407 -32.56 1.26 15.62
CA TRP A 407 -32.73 1.48 14.18
C TRP A 407 -33.96 2.34 13.86
N GLY A 408 -34.63 2.90 14.87
CA GLY A 408 -35.98 3.48 14.83
C GLY A 408 -36.18 4.76 14.00
N LYS A 409 -35.16 5.25 13.29
CA LYS A 409 -35.28 6.35 12.30
C LYS A 409 -35.13 5.88 10.84
N ASN A 410 -35.06 4.57 10.61
CA ASN A 410 -34.57 4.02 9.34
C ASN A 410 -35.70 3.52 8.43
N ASP A 411 -35.43 3.46 7.12
CA ASP A 411 -36.35 2.89 6.13
C ASP A 411 -36.66 1.42 6.50
N ARG A 412 -37.93 1.02 6.35
CA ARG A 412 -38.40 -0.35 6.60
C ARG A 412 -37.61 -1.38 5.79
N LEU A 413 -37.16 -1.01 4.59
CA LEU A 413 -36.34 -1.89 3.75
C LEU A 413 -34.94 -2.08 4.32
N ASP A 414 -34.33 -1.05 4.92
CA ASP A 414 -32.99 -1.16 5.52
C ASP A 414 -33.06 -2.04 6.78
N ILE A 415 -34.12 -1.89 7.58
CA ILE A 415 -34.40 -2.73 8.74
C ILE A 415 -34.56 -4.21 8.33
N TYR A 416 -35.20 -4.48 7.18
CA TYR A 416 -35.33 -5.83 6.67
C TYR A 416 -33.96 -6.48 6.43
N PHE A 417 -33.02 -5.80 5.78
CA PHE A 417 -31.67 -6.35 5.54
C PHE A 417 -30.86 -6.55 6.83
N ILE A 418 -30.98 -5.64 7.80
CA ILE A 418 -30.36 -5.85 9.13
C ILE A 418 -30.94 -7.07 9.82
N THR A 419 -32.27 -7.26 9.74
CA THR A 419 -32.94 -8.44 10.31
C THR A 419 -32.45 -9.73 9.65
N GLN A 420 -32.33 -9.74 8.31
CA GLN A 420 -31.79 -10.87 7.57
C GLN A 420 -30.35 -11.21 7.98
N LEU A 421 -29.50 -10.20 8.18
CA LEU A 421 -28.13 -10.41 8.67
C LEU A 421 -28.13 -11.04 10.08
N ILE A 422 -29.00 -10.57 10.99
CA ILE A 422 -29.12 -11.12 12.35
C ILE A 422 -29.58 -12.59 12.28
N GLU A 423 -30.60 -12.90 11.47
CA GLU A 423 -31.10 -14.26 11.25
C GLU A 423 -30.00 -15.17 10.67
N GLN A 424 -29.20 -14.66 9.73
CA GLN A 424 -28.12 -15.43 9.13
C GLN A 424 -26.98 -15.71 10.13
N ILE A 425 -26.61 -14.73 10.96
CA ILE A 425 -25.63 -14.96 12.05
C ILE A 425 -26.15 -16.03 13.02
N ASP A 426 -27.45 -15.99 13.35
CA ASP A 426 -28.06 -16.98 14.25
C ASP A 426 -28.03 -18.39 13.64
N SER A 427 -28.40 -18.50 12.36
CA SER A 427 -28.33 -19.76 11.60
C SER A 427 -26.90 -20.31 11.52
N SER A 428 -25.91 -19.46 11.29
CA SER A 428 -24.49 -19.84 11.29
C SER A 428 -24.05 -20.36 12.67
N ILE A 429 -24.45 -19.70 13.77
CA ILE A 429 -24.18 -20.18 15.14
C ILE A 429 -24.81 -21.56 15.38
N GLU A 430 -26.07 -21.76 14.97
CA GLU A 430 -26.74 -23.06 15.11
C GLU A 430 -26.03 -24.15 14.30
N ASN A 431 -25.62 -23.86 13.06
CA ASN A 431 -24.90 -24.83 12.24
C ASN A 431 -23.56 -25.22 12.87
N ILE A 432 -22.76 -24.26 13.35
CA ILE A 432 -21.48 -24.53 14.03
C ILE A 432 -21.71 -25.41 15.27
N LYS A 433 -22.79 -25.19 16.04
CA LYS A 433 -23.11 -26.04 17.20
C LYS A 433 -23.48 -27.46 16.80
N ASN A 434 -24.26 -27.62 15.74
CA ASN A 434 -24.80 -28.91 15.31
C ASN A 434 -23.80 -29.78 14.55
N THR A 435 -22.74 -29.17 13.99
CA THR A 435 -21.72 -29.85 13.16
C THR A 435 -20.42 -30.12 13.89
N LYS A 436 -20.34 -29.87 15.21
CA LYS A 436 -19.18 -30.22 16.01
C LYS A 436 -19.19 -31.72 16.30
N SER A 437 -18.17 -32.42 15.84
CA SER A 437 -17.95 -33.82 16.16
C SER A 437 -17.70 -33.95 17.67
N VAL A 438 -18.46 -34.83 18.34
CA VAL A 438 -18.37 -35.09 19.80
C VAL A 438 -17.05 -35.76 20.15
#